data_AF-A0A9Q3AHH0-F1
#
_entry.id   AF-A0A9Q3AHH0-F1
#
_cell.length_a   1.000
_cell.length_b   1.000
_cell.length_c   1.000
_cell.angle_alpha   90.00
_cell.angle_beta   90.00
_cell.angle_gamma   90.00
#
_symmetry.space_group_name_H-M   'P 1'
#
loop_
_entity.id
_entity.type
_entity.pdbx_description
1 polymer ?
#
loop_
_entity_poly.entity_id
_entity_poly.type
_entity_poly.pdbx_seq_one_letter_code
_entity_poly.pdbx_strand_id
1 'polypeptide(L)'
;HRFVLSAVYPERVYCVQYDESDLHFIQRLCEEEGIHYHFQHSPQGHALVFGDDQTVFPKLAPVAYQQDTGLVADVPVIKRFGLRLATRTSRTTRRDYDFTKPRIQLESDASSGAQPDLEDYDYPARFSDRERGKHLANRALERHRSDYRLAEGRSDQPSLVSGHFLSLTEHANPAWNDLWLLTEVLHEGKQPQVLEEVISSDVTDLKDDFHQGYRNRFCATPWDVPYRPPLEHPKPRVLGSQRAVVTGPEG
;
A
#
# COMPACT_ATOMS: atom_id res chain seq x y z
N HIS A 1 -11.08 -1.68 15.58
CA HIS A 1 -10.85 -1.82 14.12
C HIS A 1 -12.20 -1.72 13.41
N ARG A 2 -12.22 -1.46 12.10
CA ARG A 2 -13.45 -1.46 11.27
C ARG A 2 -13.15 -1.99 9.87
N PHE A 3 -14.14 -2.61 9.23
CA PHE A 3 -14.07 -3.07 7.85
C PHE A 3 -14.99 -2.22 6.98
N VAL A 4 -14.46 -1.69 5.89
CA VAL A 4 -15.21 -0.95 4.86
C VAL A 4 -14.86 -1.60 3.52
N LEU A 5 -15.55 -2.69 3.21
CA LEU A 5 -15.28 -3.52 2.05
C LEU A 5 -16.45 -3.41 1.06
N SER A 6 -16.16 -3.28 -0.23
CA SER A 6 -17.16 -3.26 -1.30
C SER A 6 -17.30 -4.61 -2.00
N ALA A 7 -16.27 -5.45 -1.99
CA ALA A 7 -16.32 -6.80 -2.53
C ALA A 7 -16.86 -7.82 -1.51
N VAL A 8 -17.46 -8.89 -2.03
CA VAL A 8 -17.83 -10.07 -1.25
C VAL A 8 -16.66 -11.04 -1.24
N TYR A 9 -16.17 -11.36 -0.04
CA TYR A 9 -15.10 -12.31 0.17
C TYR A 9 -15.67 -13.66 0.58
N PRO A 10 -15.52 -14.72 -0.24
CA PRO A 10 -16.07 -16.03 0.08
C PRO A 10 -15.36 -16.65 1.28
N GLU A 11 -16.11 -17.40 2.08
CA GLU A 11 -15.56 -18.18 3.18
C GLU A 11 -14.55 -19.20 2.65
N ARG A 12 -13.39 -19.27 3.30
CA ARG A 12 -12.37 -20.25 2.96
C ARG A 12 -12.73 -21.57 3.61
N VAL A 13 -12.99 -22.60 2.79
CA VAL A 13 -13.27 -23.97 3.26
C VAL A 13 -12.17 -24.50 4.17
N TYR A 14 -10.93 -24.07 3.95
CA TYR A 14 -9.79 -24.42 4.80
C TYR A 14 -8.75 -23.29 4.80
N CYS A 15 -8.41 -22.80 5.99
CA CYS A 15 -7.39 -21.77 6.20
C CYS A 15 -6.54 -22.15 7.41
N VAL A 16 -5.21 -22.09 7.27
CA VAL A 16 -4.27 -22.51 8.31
C VAL A 16 -3.29 -21.38 8.57
N GLN A 17 -3.11 -21.08 9.85
CA GLN A 17 -1.95 -20.37 10.39
C GLN A 17 -0.90 -21.42 10.78
N TYR A 18 0.24 -21.42 10.11
CA TYR A 18 1.29 -22.42 10.34
C TYR A 18 2.64 -21.72 10.42
N ASP A 19 3.33 -21.86 11.55
CA ASP A 19 4.69 -21.32 11.73
C ASP A 19 4.82 -19.83 11.37
N GLU A 20 3.80 -19.04 11.73
CA GLU A 20 3.74 -17.59 11.53
C GLU A 20 3.02 -16.92 12.71
N SER A 21 3.37 -15.66 12.98
CA SER A 21 2.69 -14.84 14.00
C SER A 21 1.29 -14.44 13.55
N ASP A 22 0.44 -14.06 14.50
CA ASP A 22 -0.92 -13.59 14.20
C ASP A 22 -0.91 -12.36 13.26
N LEU A 23 0.07 -11.46 13.45
CA LEU A 23 0.24 -10.30 12.61
C LEU A 23 0.60 -10.69 11.16
N HIS A 24 1.57 -11.59 11.00
CA HIS A 24 1.97 -12.10 9.68
C HIS A 24 0.79 -12.81 9.00
N PHE A 25 0.03 -13.61 9.74
CA PHE A 25 -1.17 -14.30 9.23
C PHE A 25 -2.19 -13.30 8.68
N ILE A 26 -2.54 -12.26 9.45
CA ILE A 26 -3.50 -11.24 9.04
C ILE A 26 -2.97 -10.45 7.83
N GLN A 27 -1.70 -10.03 7.85
CA GLN A 27 -1.09 -9.29 6.74
C GLN A 27 -1.07 -10.11 5.47
N ARG A 28 -0.65 -11.38 5.53
CA ARG A 28 -0.69 -12.30 4.41
C ARG A 28 -2.10 -12.47 3.85
N LEU A 29 -3.12 -12.62 4.69
CA LEU A 29 -4.51 -12.70 4.22
C LEU A 29 -4.97 -11.41 3.55
N CYS A 30 -4.62 -10.26 4.11
CA CYS A 30 -4.91 -8.95 3.51
C CYS A 30 -4.25 -8.83 2.14
N GLU A 31 -2.98 -9.24 2.04
CA GLU A 31 -2.23 -9.27 0.79
C GLU A 31 -2.85 -10.20 -0.26
N GLU A 32 -3.21 -11.43 0.13
CA GLU A 32 -3.86 -12.41 -0.74
C GLU A 32 -5.19 -11.88 -1.31
N GLU A 33 -6.00 -11.20 -0.50
CA GLU A 33 -7.30 -10.63 -0.87
C GLU A 33 -7.21 -9.23 -1.51
N GLY A 34 -6.04 -8.59 -1.46
CA GLY A 34 -5.84 -7.20 -1.86
C GLY A 34 -6.54 -6.17 -0.97
N ILE A 35 -6.78 -6.52 0.30
CA ILE A 35 -7.31 -5.64 1.33
C ILE A 35 -6.14 -4.82 1.89
N HIS A 36 -6.23 -3.51 1.84
CA HIS A 36 -5.27 -2.63 2.52
C HIS A 36 -5.82 -2.24 3.89
N TYR A 37 -4.96 -1.71 4.75
CA TYR A 37 -5.39 -1.07 5.98
C TYR A 37 -4.62 0.22 6.26
N HIS A 38 -5.26 1.13 6.98
CA HIS A 38 -4.64 2.37 7.44
C HIS A 38 -5.16 2.74 8.83
N PHE A 39 -4.45 3.63 9.52
CA PHE A 39 -4.86 4.13 10.82
C PHE A 39 -5.54 5.48 10.69
N GLN A 40 -6.62 5.66 11.45
CA GLN A 40 -7.25 6.96 11.66
C GLN A 40 -7.06 7.33 13.12
N HIS A 41 -6.43 8.48 13.36
CA HIS A 41 -6.09 8.97 14.68
C HIS A 41 -7.02 10.12 15.06
N SER A 42 -7.45 10.13 16.31
CA SER A 42 -8.12 11.26 16.95
C SER A 42 -7.58 11.43 18.38
N PRO A 43 -7.86 12.58 19.03
CA PRO A 43 -7.52 12.75 20.44
C PRO A 43 -8.17 11.71 21.37
N GLN A 44 -9.26 11.07 20.94
CA GLN A 44 -10.01 10.09 21.72
C GLN A 44 -9.51 8.65 21.50
N GLY A 45 -8.67 8.40 20.49
CA GLY A 45 -8.14 7.07 20.22
C GLY A 45 -7.69 6.89 18.77
N HIS A 46 -7.41 5.64 18.41
CA HIS A 46 -7.02 5.27 17.06
C HIS A 46 -7.85 4.08 16.56
N ALA A 47 -8.15 4.07 15.26
CA ALA A 47 -8.86 2.99 14.62
C ALA A 47 -8.06 2.44 13.44
N LEU A 48 -7.84 1.14 13.45
CA LEU A 48 -7.38 0.38 12.27
C LEU A 48 -8.57 0.17 11.32
N VAL A 49 -8.44 0.63 10.08
CA VAL A 49 -9.48 0.59 9.05
C VAL A 49 -9.01 -0.31 7.92
N PHE A 50 -9.75 -1.38 7.66
CA PHE A 50 -9.54 -2.26 6.51
C PHE A 50 -10.43 -1.84 5.34
N GLY A 51 -9.87 -1.83 4.13
CA GLY A 51 -10.59 -1.48 2.91
C GLY A 51 -10.07 -2.19 1.67
N ASP A 52 -10.88 -2.24 0.63
CA ASP A 52 -10.58 -2.91 -0.64
C ASP A 52 -10.78 -2.02 -1.88
N ASP A 53 -11.20 -0.78 -1.67
CA ASP A 53 -11.28 0.26 -2.70
C ASP A 53 -10.79 1.60 -2.17
N GLN A 54 -10.76 2.61 -3.05
CA GLN A 54 -10.21 3.91 -2.71
C GLN A 54 -11.18 4.83 -1.95
N THR A 55 -12.47 4.49 -1.87
CA THR A 55 -13.49 5.35 -1.24
C THR A 55 -13.36 5.40 0.27
N VAL A 56 -12.69 4.40 0.87
CA VAL A 56 -12.44 4.33 2.31
C VAL A 56 -11.44 5.39 2.80
N PHE A 57 -10.57 5.89 1.92
CA PHE A 57 -9.51 6.81 2.31
C PHE A 57 -10.07 8.23 2.54
N PRO A 58 -9.86 8.80 3.74
CA PRO A 58 -10.24 10.18 4.03
C PRO A 58 -9.38 11.18 3.24
N LYS A 59 -9.89 12.41 3.10
CA LYS A 59 -9.20 13.53 2.43
C LYS A 59 -8.64 14.51 3.45
N LEU A 60 -7.38 14.89 3.28
CA LEU A 60 -6.73 15.98 4.02
C LEU A 60 -7.08 17.33 3.40
N ALA A 61 -6.75 18.41 4.13
CA ALA A 61 -6.79 19.75 3.58
C ALA A 61 -5.82 19.88 2.38
N PRO A 62 -6.17 20.65 1.33
CA PRO A 62 -5.26 20.91 0.22
C PRO A 62 -3.96 21.58 0.70
N VAL A 63 -2.86 21.29 0.00
CA VAL A 63 -1.55 21.87 0.30
C VAL A 63 -0.92 22.42 -0.98
N ALA A 64 -0.49 23.67 -0.92
CA ALA A 64 0.17 24.32 -2.03
C ALA A 64 1.60 23.79 -2.23
N TYR A 65 1.97 23.69 -3.49
CA TYR A 65 3.34 23.51 -3.92
C TYR A 65 4.03 24.86 -4.01
N GLN A 66 5.15 25.00 -3.32
CA GLN A 66 6.02 26.15 -3.44
C GLN A 66 7.46 25.65 -3.49
N GLN A 67 8.11 25.83 -4.64
CA GLN A 67 9.49 25.38 -4.81
C GLN A 67 10.40 26.01 -3.75
N ASP A 68 11.26 25.20 -3.15
CA ASP A 68 12.22 25.68 -2.17
C ASP A 68 13.21 26.67 -2.80
N THR A 69 13.05 27.96 -2.45
CA THR A 69 13.94 29.05 -2.86
C THR A 69 14.87 29.49 -1.73
N GLY A 70 14.91 28.75 -0.62
CA GLY A 70 15.66 29.13 0.59
C GLY A 70 14.95 30.14 1.49
N LEU A 71 13.75 30.61 1.09
CA LEU A 71 12.85 31.38 1.94
C LEU A 71 11.84 30.43 2.59
N VAL A 72 11.64 30.58 3.90
CA VAL A 72 10.59 29.85 4.62
C VAL A 72 9.24 30.46 4.25
N ALA A 73 8.32 29.64 3.76
CA ALA A 73 6.96 30.07 3.48
C ALA A 73 6.21 30.38 4.78
N ASP A 74 5.27 31.33 4.74
CA ASP A 74 4.45 31.71 5.91
C ASP A 74 3.52 30.58 6.38
N VAL A 75 3.20 29.65 5.48
CA VAL A 75 2.37 28.46 5.73
C VAL A 75 3.12 27.20 5.32
N PRO A 76 2.82 26.03 5.93
CA PRO A 76 3.43 24.77 5.51
C PRO A 76 3.06 24.41 4.07
N VAL A 77 4.06 24.00 3.28
CA VAL A 77 3.96 23.78 1.83
C VAL A 77 4.69 22.51 1.41
N ILE A 78 4.34 22.02 0.22
CA ILE A 78 5.13 21.00 -0.47
C ILE A 78 6.24 21.70 -1.23
N LYS A 79 7.49 21.42 -0.83
CA LYS A 79 8.71 22.06 -1.34
C LYS A 79 9.28 21.39 -2.58
N ARG A 80 9.07 20.08 -2.68
CA ARG A 80 9.49 19.25 -3.81
C ARG A 80 8.38 18.26 -4.12
N PHE A 81 8.10 18.08 -5.39
CA PHE A 81 7.18 17.07 -5.89
C PHE A 81 7.73 16.55 -7.22
N GLY A 82 8.09 15.28 -7.28
CA GLY A 82 8.64 14.64 -8.47
C GLY A 82 7.82 13.41 -8.84
N LEU A 83 7.54 13.23 -10.13
CA LEU A 83 6.81 12.06 -10.61
C LEU A 83 7.78 11.04 -11.23
N ARG A 84 7.78 9.83 -10.68
CA ARG A 84 8.45 8.66 -11.24
C ARG A 84 7.44 7.83 -12.02
N LEU A 85 7.79 7.52 -13.27
CA LEU A 85 7.05 6.56 -14.10
C LEU A 85 7.83 5.26 -14.17
N ALA A 86 7.14 4.13 -14.10
CA ALA A 86 7.76 2.83 -14.23
C ALA A 86 6.96 1.87 -15.12
N THR A 87 7.69 1.14 -15.97
CA THR A 87 7.12 -0.01 -16.66
C THR A 87 6.76 -1.07 -15.63
N ARG A 88 5.53 -1.57 -15.71
CA ARG A 88 4.99 -2.66 -14.89
C ARG A 88 4.22 -3.62 -15.78
N THR A 89 4.00 -4.81 -15.25
CA THR A 89 3.08 -5.82 -15.77
C THR A 89 1.79 -5.19 -16.29
N SER A 90 1.41 -5.57 -17.50
CA SER A 90 0.21 -5.10 -18.18
C SER A 90 -0.89 -6.15 -18.21
N ARG A 91 -0.54 -7.43 -18.07
CA ARG A 91 -1.47 -8.58 -17.99
C ARG A 91 -1.12 -9.51 -16.84
N THR A 92 -2.12 -10.00 -16.14
CA THR A 92 -1.96 -11.05 -15.13
C THR A 92 -2.85 -12.23 -15.46
N THR A 93 -2.32 -13.44 -15.37
CA THR A 93 -3.05 -14.68 -15.62
C THR A 93 -2.95 -15.57 -14.40
N ARG A 94 -4.08 -16.12 -13.96
CA ARG A 94 -4.19 -17.01 -12.79
C ARG A 94 -4.81 -18.32 -13.21
N ARG A 95 -4.13 -19.42 -12.91
CA ARG A 95 -4.57 -20.77 -13.26
C ARG A 95 -4.63 -21.68 -12.06
N ASP A 96 -5.60 -22.60 -12.07
CA ASP A 96 -5.70 -23.66 -11.08
C ASP A 96 -6.27 -24.96 -11.68
N TYR A 97 -6.39 -25.99 -10.86
CA TYR A 97 -6.97 -27.28 -11.19
C TYR A 97 -7.91 -27.77 -10.08
N ASP A 98 -9.15 -28.06 -10.44
CA ASP A 98 -10.14 -28.67 -9.54
C ASP A 98 -10.35 -30.14 -9.93
N PHE A 99 -9.91 -31.05 -9.05
CA PHE A 99 -10.03 -32.49 -9.25
C PHE A 99 -11.49 -32.98 -9.29
N THR A 100 -12.43 -32.22 -8.71
CA THR A 100 -13.87 -32.54 -8.79
C THR A 100 -14.46 -32.16 -10.15
N LYS A 101 -13.81 -31.24 -10.87
CA LYS A 101 -14.21 -30.75 -12.20
C LYS A 101 -13.03 -30.74 -13.19
N PRO A 102 -12.39 -31.90 -13.44
CA PRO A 102 -11.09 -31.98 -14.11
C PRO A 102 -11.11 -31.56 -15.59
N ARG A 103 -12.29 -31.50 -16.20
CA ARG A 103 -12.47 -31.05 -17.60
C ARG A 103 -12.63 -29.53 -17.74
N ILE A 104 -12.81 -28.81 -16.63
CA ILE A 104 -12.97 -27.35 -16.66
C ILE A 104 -11.58 -26.72 -16.58
N GLN A 105 -11.22 -25.92 -17.60
CA GLN A 105 -10.05 -25.05 -17.53
C GLN A 105 -10.35 -23.89 -16.57
N LEU A 106 -9.77 -23.96 -15.38
CA LEU A 106 -9.78 -22.90 -14.38
C LEU A 106 -8.62 -21.95 -14.68
N GLU A 107 -8.90 -20.96 -15.53
CA GLU A 107 -7.97 -19.91 -15.91
C GLU A 107 -8.73 -18.59 -16.01
N SER A 108 -8.13 -17.51 -15.57
CA SER A 108 -8.70 -16.16 -15.65
C SER A 108 -7.57 -15.15 -15.78
N ASP A 109 -7.79 -14.14 -16.62
CA ASP A 109 -6.84 -13.08 -16.87
C ASP A 109 -7.43 -11.69 -16.62
N ALA A 110 -6.53 -10.72 -16.46
CA ALA A 110 -6.84 -9.30 -16.41
C ALA A 110 -5.77 -8.54 -17.19
N SER A 111 -6.18 -7.56 -18.00
CA SER A 111 -5.28 -6.72 -18.80
C SER A 111 -5.63 -5.24 -18.67
N SER A 112 -4.60 -4.41 -18.57
CA SER A 112 -4.71 -2.95 -18.59
C SER A 112 -4.68 -2.36 -20.00
N GLY A 113 -4.36 -3.16 -21.02
CA GLY A 113 -4.13 -2.70 -22.39
C GLY A 113 -2.83 -1.89 -22.58
N ALA A 114 -2.05 -1.66 -21.52
CA ALA A 114 -0.77 -0.97 -21.60
C ALA A 114 0.26 -1.77 -22.41
N GLN A 115 1.20 -1.06 -23.06
CA GLN A 115 2.28 -1.65 -23.85
C GLN A 115 3.65 -1.36 -23.20
N PRO A 116 4.65 -2.26 -23.33
CA PRO A 116 4.55 -3.58 -23.96
C PRO A 116 3.70 -4.57 -23.16
N ASP A 117 3.22 -5.62 -23.81
CA ASP A 117 2.49 -6.71 -23.15
C ASP A 117 3.45 -7.54 -22.27
N LEU A 118 3.43 -7.25 -20.97
CA LEU A 118 4.21 -7.93 -19.94
C LEU A 118 3.26 -8.74 -19.07
N GLU A 119 3.38 -10.06 -19.17
CA GLU A 119 2.52 -11.01 -18.47
C GLU A 119 3.13 -11.52 -17.16
N ASP A 120 2.32 -11.54 -16.11
CA ASP A 120 2.55 -12.24 -14.85
C ASP A 120 1.59 -13.43 -14.75
N TYR A 121 2.11 -14.63 -14.94
CA TYR A 121 1.36 -15.89 -14.89
C TYR A 121 1.67 -16.65 -13.59
N ASP A 122 0.64 -17.16 -12.91
CA ASP A 122 0.81 -17.94 -11.67
C ASP A 122 -0.05 -19.21 -11.62
N TYR A 123 0.54 -20.29 -11.07
CA TYR A 123 -0.07 -21.60 -10.81
C TYR A 123 0.64 -22.30 -9.64
N PRO A 124 -0.08 -22.88 -8.66
CA PRO A 124 -1.54 -22.88 -8.51
C PRO A 124 -2.05 -21.59 -7.83
N ALA A 125 -3.08 -20.97 -8.41
CA ALA A 125 -3.64 -19.69 -7.96
C ALA A 125 -4.72 -19.79 -6.84
N ARG A 126 -5.06 -20.99 -6.40
CA ARG A 126 -5.93 -21.33 -5.25
C ARG A 126 -7.37 -20.84 -5.38
N PHE A 127 -8.03 -21.21 -6.47
CA PHE A 127 -9.45 -20.96 -6.69
C PHE A 127 -10.17 -22.13 -7.35
N SER A 128 -11.46 -22.29 -7.06
CA SER A 128 -12.31 -23.39 -7.57
C SER A 128 -13.35 -22.94 -8.61
N ASP A 129 -13.50 -21.64 -8.83
CA ASP A 129 -14.47 -21.05 -9.75
C ASP A 129 -13.91 -19.83 -10.50
N ARG A 130 -14.52 -19.51 -11.64
CA ARG A 130 -14.05 -18.46 -12.55
C ARG A 130 -14.21 -17.05 -11.99
N GLU A 131 -15.24 -16.79 -11.19
CA GLU A 131 -15.45 -15.45 -10.62
C GLU A 131 -14.34 -15.12 -9.63
N ARG A 132 -13.97 -16.09 -8.79
CA ARG A 132 -12.83 -15.99 -7.89
C ARG A 132 -11.51 -15.83 -8.66
N GLY A 133 -11.30 -16.62 -9.72
CA GLY A 133 -10.12 -16.49 -10.58
C GLY A 133 -9.98 -15.09 -11.18
N LYS A 134 -11.09 -14.53 -11.70
CA LYS A 134 -11.15 -13.16 -12.25
C LYS A 134 -10.87 -12.11 -11.19
N HIS A 135 -11.42 -12.26 -9.98
CA HIS A 135 -11.14 -11.38 -8.86
C HIS A 135 -9.64 -11.35 -8.53
N LEU A 136 -9.01 -12.52 -8.40
CA LEU A 136 -7.58 -12.63 -8.08
C LEU A 136 -6.69 -12.07 -9.18
N ALA A 137 -7.03 -12.30 -10.46
CA ALA A 137 -6.31 -11.72 -11.59
C ALA A 137 -6.41 -10.18 -11.56
N ASN A 138 -7.61 -9.62 -11.40
CA ASN A 138 -7.78 -8.17 -11.29
C ASN A 138 -6.98 -7.57 -10.12
N ARG A 139 -7.06 -8.19 -8.94
CA ARG A 139 -6.31 -7.74 -7.75
C ARG A 139 -4.80 -7.78 -7.97
N ALA A 140 -4.30 -8.80 -8.67
CA ALA A 140 -2.90 -8.88 -9.04
C ALA A 140 -2.49 -7.78 -10.02
N LEU A 141 -3.29 -7.51 -11.04
CA LEU A 141 -3.02 -6.45 -12.01
C LEU A 141 -3.01 -5.07 -11.33
N GLU A 142 -4.03 -4.79 -10.51
CA GLU A 142 -4.11 -3.56 -9.71
C GLU A 142 -2.86 -3.40 -8.83
N ARG A 143 -2.39 -4.46 -8.17
CA ARG A 143 -1.16 -4.44 -7.36
C ARG A 143 0.07 -4.08 -8.19
N HIS A 144 0.30 -4.77 -9.31
CA HIS A 144 1.43 -4.46 -10.20
C HIS A 144 1.37 -3.04 -10.75
N ARG A 145 0.16 -2.51 -10.95
CA ARG A 145 -0.03 -1.16 -11.50
C ARG A 145 -0.03 -0.08 -10.44
N SER A 146 -0.18 -0.40 -9.15
CA SER A 146 -0.37 0.58 -8.07
C SER A 146 0.67 1.71 -8.04
N ASP A 147 1.94 1.40 -8.34
CA ASP A 147 3.06 2.36 -8.27
C ASP A 147 3.63 2.74 -9.66
N TYR A 148 2.89 2.50 -10.75
CA TYR A 148 3.38 2.85 -12.09
C TYR A 148 3.59 4.36 -12.28
N ARG A 149 2.80 5.16 -11.55
CA ARG A 149 3.01 6.58 -11.31
C ARG A 149 3.21 6.74 -9.81
N LEU A 150 4.43 7.04 -9.41
CA LEU A 150 4.76 7.32 -8.01
C LEU A 150 5.23 8.76 -7.89
N ALA A 151 4.52 9.56 -7.11
CA ALA A 151 4.97 10.87 -6.69
C ALA A 151 5.85 10.74 -5.45
N GLU A 152 6.99 11.42 -5.47
CA GLU A 152 7.91 11.53 -4.35
C GLU A 152 8.04 13.01 -3.97
N GLY A 153 7.79 13.33 -2.71
CA GLY A 153 7.75 14.71 -2.25
C GLY A 153 8.50 14.98 -0.96
N ARG A 154 8.75 16.27 -0.72
CA ARG A 154 9.27 16.81 0.53
C ARG A 154 8.38 17.97 0.97
N SER A 155 8.01 18.03 2.24
CA SER A 155 7.21 19.12 2.78
C SER A 155 7.58 19.44 4.22
N ASP A 156 7.09 20.57 4.72
CA ASP A 156 7.06 20.91 6.14
C ASP A 156 5.64 20.86 6.71
N GLN A 157 4.68 20.25 6.01
CA GLN A 157 3.31 20.10 6.47
C GLN A 157 3.19 19.01 7.56
N PRO A 158 2.91 19.34 8.84
CA PRO A 158 2.79 18.35 9.92
C PRO A 158 1.60 17.40 9.78
N SER A 159 0.54 17.80 9.08
CA SER A 159 -0.71 17.05 9.03
C SER A 159 -0.74 15.92 7.98
N LEU A 160 0.37 15.63 7.29
CA LEU A 160 0.41 14.53 6.33
C LEU A 160 0.34 13.19 7.06
N VAL A 161 -0.50 12.27 6.58
CA VAL A 161 -0.70 10.93 7.15
C VAL A 161 -0.88 9.94 6.01
N SER A 162 -0.29 8.75 6.10
CA SER A 162 -0.50 7.69 5.11
C SER A 162 -1.94 7.17 5.13
N GLY A 163 -2.39 6.59 4.02
CA GLY A 163 -3.78 6.16 3.85
C GLY A 163 -4.76 7.33 3.82
N HIS A 164 -4.31 8.51 3.40
CA HIS A 164 -5.16 9.68 3.20
C HIS A 164 -4.89 10.28 1.83
N PHE A 165 -5.93 10.86 1.25
CA PHE A 165 -5.80 11.65 0.04
C PHE A 165 -5.36 13.07 0.33
N LEU A 166 -4.47 13.60 -0.50
CA LEU A 166 -3.96 14.95 -0.46
C LEU A 166 -4.19 15.63 -1.82
N SER A 167 -4.86 16.78 -1.81
CA SER A 167 -4.97 17.62 -3.00
C SER A 167 -3.74 18.52 -3.10
N LEU A 168 -2.94 18.34 -4.15
CA LEU A 168 -1.83 19.23 -4.48
C LEU A 168 -2.37 20.45 -5.23
N THR A 169 -1.93 21.65 -4.87
CA THR A 169 -2.29 22.89 -5.59
C THR A 169 -1.05 23.70 -5.96
N GLU A 170 -1.19 24.64 -6.89
CA GLU A 170 -0.15 25.62 -7.25
C GLU A 170 1.15 25.05 -7.84
N HIS A 171 1.18 23.78 -8.21
CA HIS A 171 2.28 23.20 -8.96
C HIS A 171 2.32 23.76 -10.39
N ALA A 172 3.52 24.09 -10.90
CA ALA A 172 3.71 24.69 -12.22
C ALA A 172 3.19 23.82 -13.38
N ASN A 173 3.19 22.50 -13.20
CA ASN A 173 2.49 21.56 -14.08
C ASN A 173 1.04 21.38 -13.63
N PRO A 174 0.03 21.86 -14.41
CA PRO A 174 -1.38 21.78 -14.03
C PRO A 174 -1.89 20.35 -13.84
N ALA A 175 -1.34 19.37 -14.56
CA ALA A 175 -1.76 17.97 -14.46
C ALA A 175 -1.38 17.32 -13.13
N TRP A 176 -0.49 17.94 -12.33
CA TRP A 176 -0.11 17.42 -11.01
C TRP A 176 -0.95 18.03 -9.89
N ASN A 177 -1.68 19.11 -10.16
CA ASN A 177 -2.63 19.73 -9.23
C ASN A 177 -3.92 18.89 -9.14
N ASP A 178 -3.77 17.66 -8.67
CA ASP A 178 -4.81 16.65 -8.57
C ASP A 178 -4.79 15.99 -7.17
N LEU A 179 -5.60 14.97 -6.98
CA LEU A 179 -5.73 14.19 -5.77
C LEU A 179 -4.73 13.02 -5.76
N TRP A 180 -3.96 12.91 -4.68
CA TRP A 180 -2.90 11.91 -4.51
C TRP A 180 -3.11 11.13 -3.21
N LEU A 181 -3.08 9.80 -3.27
CA LEU A 181 -3.11 8.93 -2.10
C LEU A 181 -1.71 8.85 -1.49
N LEU A 182 -1.54 9.33 -0.25
CA LEU A 182 -0.30 9.18 0.50
C LEU A 182 -0.12 7.72 0.91
N THR A 183 0.86 7.03 0.32
CA THR A 183 1.16 5.62 0.63
C THR A 183 2.19 5.51 1.75
N GLU A 184 3.09 6.49 1.86
CA GLU A 184 4.14 6.54 2.88
C GLU A 184 4.40 7.99 3.29
N VAL A 185 4.61 8.22 4.58
CA VAL A 185 5.07 9.51 5.11
C VAL A 185 6.12 9.25 6.19
N LEU A 186 7.31 9.82 6.03
CA LEU A 186 8.38 9.80 7.03
C LEU A 186 8.53 11.20 7.63
N HIS A 187 8.28 11.30 8.93
CA HIS A 187 8.36 12.53 9.69
C HIS A 187 9.73 12.65 10.38
N GLU A 188 10.35 13.82 10.30
CA GLU A 188 11.61 14.14 10.98
C GLU A 188 11.47 15.48 11.72
N GLY A 189 11.70 15.47 13.03
CA GLY A 189 11.68 16.67 13.87
C GLY A 189 12.95 16.79 14.70
N LYS A 190 13.51 18.00 14.80
CA LYS A 190 14.69 18.30 15.63
C LYS A 190 14.45 19.54 16.49
N GLN A 191 14.65 19.40 17.79
CA GLN A 191 14.54 20.50 18.75
C GLN A 191 15.81 20.58 19.61
N PRO A 192 16.86 21.29 19.16
CA PRO A 192 18.15 21.33 19.87
C PRO A 192 18.09 22.09 21.21
N GLN A 193 17.14 23.00 21.39
CA GLN A 193 17.06 23.90 22.55
C GLN A 193 16.56 23.25 23.86
N VAL A 194 16.32 21.93 23.89
CA VAL A 194 15.89 21.21 25.11
C VAL A 194 17.09 20.72 25.94
N LEU A 195 18.31 20.73 25.37
CA LEU A 195 19.56 20.51 26.09
C LEU A 195 20.25 21.86 26.29
N GLU A 196 19.87 22.58 27.35
CA GLU A 196 20.69 23.66 27.88
C GLU A 196 22.06 23.09 28.27
N GLU A 197 23.13 23.62 27.67
CA GLU A 197 24.54 23.19 27.81
C GLU A 197 24.96 21.94 27.00
N VAL A 198 25.92 22.15 26.09
CA VAL A 198 26.67 21.15 25.30
C VAL A 198 26.13 20.88 23.89
N ILE A 199 26.18 21.89 23.01
CA ILE A 199 26.71 21.70 21.65
C ILE A 199 27.54 22.94 21.30
N SER A 200 28.87 22.81 21.35
CA SER A 200 29.76 23.72 20.62
C SER A 200 29.45 23.61 19.14
N SER A 201 29.46 24.75 18.45
CA SER A 201 28.99 25.01 17.09
C SER A 201 29.35 24.07 15.93
N ASP A 202 30.09 22.97 16.09
CA ASP A 202 30.55 22.14 14.96
C ASP A 202 30.89 20.70 15.37
N VAL A 203 29.89 19.87 15.70
CA VAL A 203 30.16 18.42 15.90
C VAL A 203 29.03 17.53 15.39
N THR A 204 28.67 17.64 14.11
CA THR A 204 28.24 16.46 13.36
C THR A 204 28.79 16.56 11.95
N ASP A 205 29.63 15.60 11.55
CA ASP A 205 30.06 15.34 10.16
C ASP A 205 28.90 14.95 9.21
N LEU A 206 27.67 15.37 9.52
CA LEU A 206 26.48 15.17 8.72
C LEU A 206 26.35 16.35 7.76
N LYS A 207 26.65 16.10 6.48
CA LYS A 207 26.48 17.03 5.33
C LYS A 207 25.01 17.47 5.08
N ASP A 208 24.10 17.29 6.02
CA ASP A 208 22.67 17.60 5.84
C ASP A 208 22.30 18.80 6.73
N ASP A 209 21.94 19.92 6.09
CA ASP A 209 21.71 21.26 6.67
C ASP A 209 20.49 21.35 7.63
N PHE A 210 19.91 20.22 8.05
CA PHE A 210 18.73 20.19 8.90
C PHE A 210 19.11 20.11 10.38
N HIS A 211 19.22 21.28 11.01
CA HIS A 211 19.65 21.41 12.41
C HIS A 211 18.49 21.68 13.39
N GLN A 212 17.36 22.19 12.92
CA GLN A 212 16.19 22.50 13.74
C GLN A 212 14.90 22.49 12.90
N GLY A 213 13.78 22.15 13.53
CA GLY A 213 12.44 22.28 12.96
C GLY A 213 11.80 20.94 12.63
N TYR A 214 10.88 20.95 11.67
CA TYR A 214 10.14 19.78 11.20
C TYR A 214 10.20 19.69 9.68
N ARG A 215 10.35 18.47 9.16
CA ARG A 215 10.22 18.15 7.74
C ARG A 215 9.66 16.74 7.58
N ASN A 216 9.10 16.45 6.42
CA ASN A 216 8.76 15.09 6.03
C ASN A 216 9.13 14.79 4.58
N ARG A 217 9.16 13.49 4.29
CA ARG A 217 9.24 12.93 2.95
C ARG A 217 8.03 12.03 2.77
N PHE A 218 7.44 12.02 1.58
CA PHE A 218 6.27 11.21 1.31
C PHE A 218 6.31 10.59 -0.07
N CYS A 219 5.65 9.44 -0.19
CA CYS A 219 5.32 8.79 -1.44
C CYS A 219 3.80 8.84 -1.65
N ALA A 220 3.37 9.05 -2.89
CA ALA A 220 1.96 9.10 -3.21
C ALA A 220 1.64 8.52 -4.59
N THR A 221 0.46 7.95 -4.74
CA THR A 221 -0.07 7.43 -6.02
C THR A 221 -1.30 8.24 -6.44
N PRO A 222 -1.60 8.35 -7.75
CA PRO A 222 -2.80 9.06 -8.19
C PRO A 222 -4.10 8.42 -7.67
N TRP A 223 -5.15 9.23 -7.47
CA TRP A 223 -6.45 8.76 -6.97
C TRP A 223 -7.19 7.80 -7.90
N ASP A 224 -6.86 7.75 -9.19
CA ASP A 224 -7.49 6.87 -10.17
C ASP A 224 -6.81 5.50 -10.24
N VAL A 225 -5.75 5.28 -9.44
CA VAL A 225 -4.98 4.04 -9.42
C VAL A 225 -5.30 3.25 -8.14
N PRO A 226 -6.02 2.11 -8.24
CA PRO A 226 -6.35 1.32 -7.08
C PRO A 226 -5.11 0.84 -6.33
N TYR A 227 -4.99 1.23 -5.06
CA TYR A 227 -3.94 0.73 -4.20
C TYR A 227 -4.23 -0.71 -3.75
N ARG A 228 -3.23 -1.57 -3.88
CA ARG A 228 -3.21 -2.92 -3.28
C ARG A 228 -1.90 -3.10 -2.54
N PRO A 229 -1.91 -3.72 -1.36
CA PRO A 229 -0.69 -3.99 -0.62
C PRO A 229 0.27 -4.88 -1.44
N PRO A 230 1.59 -4.65 -1.36
CA PRO A 230 2.60 -5.54 -1.93
C PRO A 230 2.53 -6.93 -1.26
N LEU A 231 3.05 -7.97 -1.92
CA LEU A 231 3.10 -9.33 -1.37
C LEU A 231 4.38 -9.54 -0.54
N GLU A 232 4.46 -8.90 0.63
CA GLU A 232 5.65 -8.94 1.50
C GLU A 232 5.62 -10.09 2.50
N HIS A 233 4.46 -10.66 2.79
CA HIS A 233 4.27 -11.70 3.80
C HIS A 233 3.99 -13.06 3.13
N PRO A 234 5.04 -13.78 2.66
CA PRO A 234 4.86 -15.04 1.97
C PRO A 234 4.24 -16.09 2.89
N LYS A 235 3.45 -16.99 2.32
CA LYS A 235 2.87 -18.11 3.06
C LYS A 235 3.97 -19.09 3.51
N PRO A 236 4.04 -19.42 4.81
CA PRO A 236 4.93 -20.46 5.30
C PRO A 236 4.69 -21.79 4.59
N ARG A 237 5.78 -22.51 4.33
CA ARG A 237 5.76 -23.78 3.61
C ARG A 237 6.01 -24.93 4.58
N VAL A 238 5.19 -25.97 4.51
CA VAL A 238 5.48 -27.24 5.18
C VAL A 238 6.54 -27.96 4.35
N LEU A 239 7.77 -28.00 4.86
CA LEU A 239 8.90 -28.66 4.20
C LEU A 239 8.92 -30.14 4.55
N GLY A 240 7.94 -30.90 4.03
CA GLY A 240 7.87 -32.35 4.18
C GLY A 240 6.47 -32.85 4.56
N SER A 241 6.40 -34.14 4.87
CA SER A 241 5.17 -34.79 5.31
C SER A 241 5.09 -34.81 6.83
N GLN A 242 3.90 -34.55 7.37
CA GLN A 242 3.59 -34.70 8.79
C GLN A 242 2.67 -35.92 8.98
N ARG A 243 2.73 -36.53 10.17
CA ARG A 243 1.79 -37.59 10.54
C ARG A 243 0.55 -36.95 11.15
N ALA A 244 -0.63 -37.46 10.77
CA ALA A 244 -1.90 -37.08 11.36
C ALA A 244 -2.65 -38.35 11.80
N VAL A 245 -3.50 -38.21 12.82
CA VAL A 245 -4.41 -39.28 13.27
C VAL A 245 -5.75 -39.06 12.58
N VAL A 246 -6.32 -40.11 11.99
CA VAL A 246 -7.65 -40.04 11.38
C VAL A 246 -8.71 -39.99 12.48
N THR A 247 -9.61 -39.01 12.40
CA THR A 247 -10.68 -38.79 13.37
C THR A 247 -12.06 -38.89 12.70
N GLY A 248 -13.11 -39.25 13.46
CA GLY A 248 -14.50 -39.34 13.01
C GLY A 248 -15.48 -39.36 14.19
N PRO A 249 -16.81 -39.33 13.94
CA PRO A 249 -17.83 -39.41 15.00
C PRO A 249 -17.70 -40.69 15.84
N GLU A 250 -18.18 -40.65 17.10
CA GLU A 250 -18.39 -41.88 17.87
C GLU A 250 -19.43 -42.76 17.16
N GLY A 251 -19.19 -44.08 17.16
CA GLY A 251 -19.95 -45.08 16.40
C GLY A 251 -21.27 -45.50 17.05
#